data_AF-A0A2V7UU02-F1
#
_entry.id   AF-A0A2V7UU02-F1
#
_cell.length_a   1.000
_cell.length_b   1.000
_cell.length_c   1.000
_cell.angle_alpha   90.00
_cell.angle_beta   90.00
_cell.angle_gamma   90.00
#
_symmetry.space_group_name_H-M   'P 1'
#
loop_
_entity.id
_entity.type
_entity.pdbx_description
1 polymer ?
#
loop_
_entity_poly.entity_id
_entity_poly.type
_entity_poly.pdbx_seq_one_letter_code
_entity_poly.pdbx_strand_id
1 'polypeptide(L)' 'MAQECVQCGAGEEEAYLYKCPICHKMVCEECRFLKSGQTFCSRGCGEMFFHQDEDEIDEDGG' A
#
# COMPACT_ATOMS: atom_id res chain seq x y z
N MET A 1 -19.30 2.13 -8.91
CA MET A 1 -18.01 2.86 -8.93
C MET A 1 -16.99 1.84 -9.40
N ALA A 2 -16.40 2.02 -10.57
CA ALA A 2 -15.38 1.11 -11.08
C ALA A 2 -14.11 1.29 -10.24
N GLN A 3 -13.43 0.20 -9.90
CA GLN A 3 -12.13 0.28 -9.26
C GLN A 3 -11.06 0.32 -10.36
N GLU A 4 -10.15 1.28 -10.27
CA GLU A 4 -9.12 1.50 -11.28
C GLU A 4 -7.77 1.78 -10.60
N CYS A 5 -6.68 1.43 -11.28
CA CYS A 5 -5.34 1.71 -10.81
C CYS A 5 -5.12 3.23 -10.72
N VAL A 6 -4.76 3.73 -9.53
CA VAL A 6 -4.55 5.17 -9.31
C VAL A 6 -3.32 5.76 -10.03
N GLN A 7 -2.49 4.93 -10.65
CA GLN A 7 -1.29 5.36 -11.39
C GLN A 7 -1.52 5.40 -12.90
N CYS A 8 -2.12 4.35 -13.47
CA CYS A 8 -2.29 4.20 -14.93
C CYS A 8 -3.75 4.20 -15.40
N GLY A 9 -4.72 4.11 -14.49
CA GLY A 9 -6.15 4.04 -14.82
C GLY A 9 -6.65 2.68 -15.28
N ALA A 10 -5.80 1.64 -15.31
CA ALA A 10 -6.21 0.28 -15.68
C ALA A 10 -7.36 -0.22 -14.80
N GLY A 11 -8.42 -0.71 -15.45
CA GLY A 11 -9.59 -1.27 -14.75
C GLY A 11 -9.38 -2.72 -14.31
N GLU A 12 -10.32 -3.23 -13.50
CA GLU A 12 -10.33 -4.63 -13.04
C GLU A 12 -10.46 -5.65 -14.18
N GLU A 13 -10.94 -5.24 -15.36
CA GLU A 13 -11.02 -6.09 -16.55
C GLU A 13 -9.70 -6.25 -17.30
N GLU A 14 -8.76 -5.32 -17.11
CA GLU A 14 -7.47 -5.28 -17.80
C GLU A 14 -6.33 -5.82 -16.95
N ALA A 15 -6.38 -5.60 -15.63
CA ALA A 15 -5.32 -6.00 -14.71
C ALA A 15 -5.86 -6.37 -13.33
N TYR A 16 -5.12 -7.22 -12.61
CA TYR A 16 -5.44 -7.51 -11.22
C TYR A 16 -5.10 -6.30 -10.34
N LEU A 17 -6.10 -5.78 -9.63
CA LEU A 17 -5.95 -4.65 -8.73
C LEU A 17 -5.73 -5.10 -7.29
N TYR A 18 -4.76 -4.48 -6.64
CA TYR A 18 -4.44 -4.66 -5.22
C TYR A 18 -4.87 -3.43 -4.44
N LYS A 19 -5.51 -3.66 -3.29
CA LYS A 19 -5.89 -2.60 -2.37
C LYS A 19 -4.73 -2.27 -1.44
N CYS A 20 -4.32 -1.00 -1.41
CA CYS A 20 -3.30 -0.54 -0.48
C CYS A 20 -3.83 -0.56 0.97
N PRO A 21 -3.13 -1.19 1.93
CA PRO A 21 -3.60 -1.28 3.31
C PRO A 21 -3.56 0.06 4.07
N ILE A 22 -2.82 1.06 3.58
CA ILE A 22 -2.69 2.37 4.25
C ILE A 22 -3.79 3.35 3.83
N CYS A 23 -4.01 3.51 2.53
CA CYS A 23 -4.91 4.54 1.99
C CYS A 23 -6.11 3.96 1.23
N HIS A 24 -6.22 2.64 1.15
CA HIS A 24 -7.32 1.91 0.50
C HIS A 24 -7.50 2.18 -1.00
N LYS A 25 -6.55 2.85 -1.65
CA LYS A 25 -6.50 3.02 -3.10
C LYS A 25 -6.12 1.73 -3.81
N MET A 26 -6.58 1.60 -5.05
CA MET A 26 -6.32 0.44 -5.91
C MET A 26 -5.11 0.67 -6.80
N VAL A 27 -4.27 -0.34 -6.97
CA VAL A 27 -3.07 -0.30 -7.81
C VAL A 27 -2.92 -1.62 -8.56
N CYS A 28 -2.56 -1.57 -9.85
CA CYS A 28 -2.34 -2.79 -10.62
C CYS A 28 -1.00 -3.48 -10.28
N GLU A 29 -0.82 -4.72 -10.73
CA GLU A 29 0.41 -5.49 -10.49
C GLU A 29 1.70 -4.85 -11.01
N GLU A 30 1.62 -4.05 -12.09
CA GLU A 30 2.77 -3.37 -12.69
C GLU A 30 3.13 -2.08 -11.95
N CYS A 31 2.13 -1.33 -11.49
CA CYS A 31 2.33 -0.06 -10.79
C CYS A 31 2.50 -0.21 -9.27
N ARG A 32 2.28 -1.41 -8.73
CA ARG A 32 2.37 -1.62 -7.29
C ARG A 32 3.79 -1.47 -6.77
N PHE A 33 3.90 -0.97 -5.55
CA PHE A 33 5.14 -1.03 -4.79
C PHE A 33 5.12 -2.25 -3.86
N LEU A 34 6.07 -3.18 -4.04
CA LEU A 34 6.20 -4.36 -3.19
C LEU A 34 7.32 -4.15 -2.17
N LYS A 35 7.01 -4.30 -0.88
CA LYS A 35 8.01 -4.22 0.22
C LYS A 35 7.67 -5.26 1.29
N SER A 36 8.64 -6.09 1.65
CA SER A 36 8.51 -7.16 2.66
C SER A 36 7.30 -8.09 2.43
N GLY A 37 7.00 -8.41 1.16
CA GLY A 37 5.86 -9.25 0.77
C GLY A 37 4.48 -8.56 0.80
N GLN A 38 4.41 -7.28 1.19
CA GLN A 38 3.19 -6.49 1.17
C GLN A 38 3.13 -5.57 -0.06
N THR A 39 1.90 -5.31 -0.51
CA THR A 39 1.62 -4.51 -1.71
C THR A 39 1.05 -3.14 -1.34
N PHE A 40 1.63 -2.08 -1.92
CA PHE A 40 1.26 -0.69 -1.65
C PHE A 40 1.02 0.09 -2.95
N CYS A 41 0.18 1.13 -2.89
CA CYS A 41 -0.05 2.01 -4.05
C CYS A 41 1.13 2.95 -4.34
N SER A 42 2.09 3.08 -3.41
CA SER A 42 3.26 3.94 -3.53
C SER A 42 4.35 3.58 -2.51
N ARG A 43 5.59 4.05 -2.75
CA ARG A 43 6.68 3.93 -1.78
C ARG A 43 6.35 4.61 -0.45
N GLY A 44 5.73 5.78 -0.48
CA GLY A 44 5.35 6.53 0.73
C GLY A 44 4.41 5.74 1.64
N CYS A 45 3.38 5.09 1.08
CA CYS A 45 2.52 4.20 1.87
C CYS A 45 3.30 2.99 2.43
N GLY A 46 4.22 2.42 1.64
CA GLY A 46 5.08 1.36 2.13
C GLY A 46 5.96 1.82 3.31
N GLU A 47 6.55 3.01 3.23
CA GLU A 47 7.35 3.57 4.33
C GLU A 47 6.51 3.91 5.57
N MET A 48 5.30 4.46 5.40
CA MET A 48 4.38 4.73 6.52
C MET A 48 3.94 3.45 7.24
N PHE A 49 3.75 2.34 6.52
CA PHE A 49 3.34 1.08 7.13
C PHE A 49 4.39 0.55 8.11
N PHE A 50 5.67 0.65 7.78
CA PHE A 50 6.76 0.16 8.65
C PHE A 50 7.23 1.17 9.70
N HIS A 51 7.02 2.47 9.50
CA HIS A 51 7.36 3.48 10.51
C HIS A 51 6.28 3.63 11.59
N GLN A 52 5.03 3.20 11.35
CA GLN A 52 4.02 3.18 12.43
C GLN A 52 4.36 2.17 13.53
N ASP A 53 5.15 1.13 13.24
CA ASP A 53 5.62 0.17 14.25
C ASP A 53 6.78 0.73 15.12
N GLU A 54 7.38 1.88 14.77
CA GLU A 54 8.47 2.49 15.56
C GLU A 54 7.95 3.37 16.72
N ASP A 55 6.67 3.76 16.71
CA ASP A 55 6.04 4.60 17.75
C ASP A 55 5.48 3.80 18.95
N GLU A 56 5.82 2.52 19.13
CA GLU A 56 5.40 1.68 20.27
C GLU A 56 6.56 1.15 21.14
N ILE A 57 7.71 1.85 21.18
CA ILE A 57 8.85 1.47 22.06
C ILE A 57 9.30 2.64 22.95
N ASP A 58 8.41 3.10 23.83
CA ASP A 58 8.67 3.90 25.04
C ASP A 58 7.38 3.74 25.89
N GLU A 59 7.29 3.24 27.13
CA GLU A 59 8.20 3.11 28.26
C GLU A 59 7.69 1.96 29.17
N ASP A 60 8.54 1.01 29.55
CA ASP A 60 8.45 0.37 30.88
C ASP A 60 9.86 -0.06 31.31
N GLY A 61 10.71 0.94 31.52
CA GLY A 61 11.83 0.82 32.44
C GLY A 61 11.33 1.17 33.84
N GLY A 62 11.06 0.17 34.67
CA GLY A 62 10.69 0.30 36.08
C GLY A 62 11.13 -0.90 36.90
#